data_AF-A0A383C3U5-F1
#
_entry.id   AF-A0A383C3U5-F1
#
_cell.length_a   1.000
_cell.length_b   1.000
_cell.length_c   1.000
_cell.angle_alpha   90.00
_cell.angle_beta   90.00
_cell.angle_gamma   90.00
#
_symmetry.space_group_name_H-M   'P 1'
#
loop_
_entity.id
_entity.type
_entity.pdbx_description
1 polymer ?
#
loop_
_entity_poly.entity_id
_entity_poly.type
_entity_poly.pdbx_seq_one_letter_code
_entity_poly.pdbx_strand_id
1 'polypeptide(L)'
;MSEGKRTNKNKVSRCQFDLFVDWEGGKFKAWSNAAIASGYAYIILDIFNSLPYHLATKITVEDFQQVKLDKLLTMNRRTGFYQMIEMIIKRIQSAKN
;
A
#
# COMPACT_ATOMS: atom_id res chain seq x y z
N MET A 1 -7.54 5.03 -7.74
CA MET A 1 -7.16 4.05 -8.79
C MET A 1 -8.34 3.87 -9.74
N SER A 2 -8.10 3.74 -11.05
CA SER A 2 -9.17 3.49 -12.03
C SER A 2 -9.85 2.13 -11.83
N GLU A 3 -11.07 1.97 -12.35
CA GLU A 3 -11.83 0.72 -12.23
C GLU A 3 -11.18 -0.45 -12.96
N GLY A 4 -10.65 -0.23 -14.18
CA GLY A 4 -9.96 -1.27 -14.94
C GLY A 4 -8.70 -1.83 -14.26
N LYS A 5 -8.15 -1.10 -13.27
CA LYS A 5 -7.02 -1.55 -12.46
C LYS A 5 -7.43 -2.31 -11.19
N ARG A 6 -8.72 -2.40 -10.85
CA ARG A 6 -9.28 -3.16 -9.71
C ARG A 6 -9.32 -4.67 -9.99
N THR A 7 -8.17 -5.22 -10.36
CA THR A 7 -8.00 -6.65 -10.70
C THR A 7 -7.49 -7.44 -9.49
N ASN A 8 -7.65 -8.77 -9.52
CA ASN A 8 -7.10 -9.65 -8.48
C ASN A 8 -5.58 -9.49 -8.28
N LYS A 9 -4.84 -9.17 -9.36
CA LYS A 9 -3.39 -8.88 -9.29
C LYS A 9 -3.08 -7.67 -8.40
N ASN A 10 -3.97 -6.69 -8.37
CA ASN A 10 -3.82 -5.45 -7.62
C ASN A 10 -4.53 -5.47 -6.27
N LYS A 11 -5.24 -6.56 -5.94
CA LYS A 11 -6.01 -6.69 -4.70
C LYS A 11 -5.10 -7.00 -3.52
N VAL A 12 -5.31 -6.26 -2.43
CA VAL A 12 -4.75 -6.54 -1.11
C VAL A 12 -5.62 -7.61 -0.45
N SER A 13 -5.39 -8.87 -0.81
CA SER A 13 -6.26 -10.02 -0.48
C SER A 13 -6.42 -10.34 1.02
N ARG A 14 -5.52 -9.86 1.87
CA ARG A 14 -5.55 -9.98 3.34
C ARG A 14 -6.27 -8.81 4.01
N CYS A 15 -6.81 -7.88 3.23
CA CYS A 15 -7.74 -6.87 3.73
C CYS A 15 -9.15 -7.45 3.75
N GLN A 16 -9.89 -7.23 4.85
CA GLN A 16 -11.30 -7.61 4.96
C GLN A 16 -12.22 -6.85 3.98
N PHE A 17 -11.73 -5.74 3.44
CA PHE A 17 -12.42 -4.87 2.51
C PHE A 17 -11.82 -5.02 1.12
N ASP A 18 -12.55 -4.58 0.11
CA ASP A 18 -11.95 -4.41 -1.20
C ASP A 18 -10.97 -3.25 -1.10
N LEU A 19 -9.69 -3.57 -1.22
CA LEU A 19 -8.59 -2.63 -1.29
C LEU A 19 -7.67 -3.07 -2.43
N PHE A 20 -7.34 -2.12 -3.29
CA PHE A 20 -6.45 -2.35 -4.41
C PHE A 20 -5.37 -1.28 -4.45
N VAL A 21 -4.18 -1.66 -4.91
CA VAL A 21 -3.03 -0.78 -5.06
C VAL A 21 -2.23 -1.14 -6.30
N ASP A 22 -1.87 -0.14 -7.11
CA ASP A 22 -0.99 -0.33 -8.26
C ASP A 22 -0.27 0.97 -8.65
N TRP A 23 0.75 0.84 -9.50
CA TRP A 23 1.35 1.98 -10.18
C TRP A 23 0.50 2.39 -11.38
N GLU A 24 0.05 3.64 -11.40
CA GLU A 24 -0.86 4.16 -12.43
C GLU A 24 -0.62 5.65 -12.68
N GLY A 25 -0.15 5.99 -13.89
CA GLY A 25 0.09 7.38 -14.29
C GLY A 25 1.22 8.04 -13.50
N GLY A 26 2.36 7.35 -13.36
CA GLY A 26 3.57 7.89 -12.74
C GLY A 26 3.58 7.95 -11.21
N LYS A 27 2.60 7.34 -10.53
CA LYS A 27 2.56 7.24 -9.08
C LYS A 27 1.76 6.03 -8.60
N PHE A 28 1.95 5.63 -7.35
CA PHE A 28 1.06 4.66 -6.72
C PHE A 28 -0.32 5.27 -6.50
N LYS A 29 -1.35 4.48 -6.81
CA LYS A 29 -2.75 4.80 -6.54
C LYS A 29 -3.41 3.62 -5.86
N ALA A 30 -4.33 3.92 -4.96
CA ALA A 30 -5.18 2.92 -4.31
C ALA A 30 -6.65 3.26 -4.50
N TRP A 31 -7.50 2.29 -4.21
CA TRP A 31 -8.94 2.47 -4.02
C TRP A 31 -9.42 1.44 -3.01
N SER A 32 -10.35 1.83 -2.14
CA SER A 32 -11.05 0.89 -1.28
C SER A 32 -12.53 1.27 -1.13
N ASN A 33 -13.38 0.27 -0.89
CA ASN A 33 -14.78 0.47 -0.53
C ASN A 33 -14.98 0.81 0.96
N ALA A 34 -13.93 0.87 1.77
CA ALA A 34 -14.00 1.21 3.19
C ALA A 34 -13.18 2.47 3.53
N ALA A 35 -13.77 3.36 4.32
CA ALA A 35 -13.14 4.63 4.71
C ALA A 35 -11.82 4.43 5.48
N ILE A 36 -11.79 3.49 6.44
CA ILE A 36 -10.58 3.22 7.22
C ILE A 36 -9.44 2.64 6.37
N ALA A 37 -9.76 1.77 5.41
CA ALA A 37 -8.79 1.21 4.49
C ALA A 37 -8.28 2.25 3.50
N SER A 38 -9.17 3.12 3.03
CA SER A 38 -8.79 4.30 2.25
C SER A 38 -7.84 5.20 3.04
N GLY A 39 -8.12 5.45 4.33
CA GLY A 39 -7.31 6.32 5.18
C GLY A 39 -5.87 5.86 5.30
N TYR A 40 -5.63 4.61 5.74
CA TYR A 40 -4.25 4.12 5.84
C TYR A 40 -3.60 3.96 4.46
N ALA A 41 -4.37 3.64 3.41
CA ALA A 41 -3.84 3.57 2.06
C ALA A 41 -3.29 4.93 1.63
N TYR A 42 -4.01 6.03 1.87
CA TYR A 42 -3.54 7.37 1.55
C TYR A 42 -2.25 7.73 2.28
N ILE A 43 -2.11 7.38 3.56
CA ILE A 43 -0.87 7.60 4.31
C ILE A 43 0.31 6.84 3.67
N ILE A 44 0.11 5.57 3.33
CA ILE A 44 1.16 4.75 2.69
C ILE A 44 1.53 5.33 1.32
N LEU A 45 0.53 5.70 0.51
CA LEU A 45 0.76 6.29 -0.80
C LEU A 45 1.52 7.61 -0.71
N ASP A 46 1.22 8.45 0.28
CA ASP A 46 1.89 9.73 0.49
C ASP A 46 3.39 9.54 0.73
N ILE A 47 3.75 8.57 1.58
CA ILE A 47 5.15 8.21 1.87
C ILE A 47 5.88 7.78 0.58
N PHE A 48 5.33 6.81 -0.15
CA PHE A 48 6.01 6.25 -1.32
C PHE A 48 6.02 7.19 -2.54
N ASN A 49 4.99 8.02 -2.72
CA ASN A 49 4.93 8.96 -3.83
C ASN A 49 5.76 10.22 -3.58
N SER A 50 6.03 10.58 -2.32
CA SER A 50 6.83 11.76 -1.97
C SER A 50 8.34 11.49 -1.94
N LEU A 51 8.74 10.23 -1.97
CA LEU A 51 10.15 9.85 -1.93
C LEU A 51 10.74 9.69 -3.34
N PRO A 52 11.97 10.17 -3.58
CA PRO A 52 12.76 9.75 -4.72
C PRO A 52 12.90 8.23 -4.77
N TYR A 53 12.91 7.66 -5.98
CA TYR A 53 12.93 6.22 -6.19
C TYR A 53 14.04 5.49 -5.40
N HIS A 54 15.26 6.03 -5.37
CA HIS A 54 16.40 5.44 -4.67
C HIS A 54 16.24 5.40 -3.13
N LEU A 55 15.37 6.23 -2.55
CA LEU A 55 15.00 6.18 -1.14
C LEU A 55 13.81 5.24 -0.93
N ALA A 56 12.81 5.29 -1.82
CA ALA A 56 11.65 4.41 -1.79
C ALA A 56 12.06 2.92 -1.86
N THR A 57 13.14 2.58 -2.57
CA THR A 57 13.70 1.21 -2.63
C THR A 57 14.30 0.70 -1.31
N LYS A 58 14.57 1.59 -0.36
CA LYS A 58 15.19 1.25 0.94
C LYS A 58 14.17 1.05 2.06
N ILE A 59 12.92 1.47 1.85
CA ILE A 59 11.86 1.30 2.84
C ILE A 59 11.57 -0.18 3.05
N THR A 60 11.44 -0.57 4.31
CA THR A 60 11.03 -1.92 4.71
C THR A 60 9.72 -1.91 5.48
N VAL A 61 9.21 -3.09 5.81
CA VAL A 61 8.00 -3.22 6.63
C VAL A 61 8.22 -2.72 8.05
N GLU A 62 9.45 -2.86 8.56
CA GLU A 62 9.88 -2.47 9.91
C GLU A 62 9.79 -0.95 10.13
N ASP A 63 10.02 -0.14 9.09
CA ASP A 63 9.86 1.32 9.18
C ASP A 63 8.44 1.72 9.63
N PHE A 64 7.42 0.97 9.18
CA PHE A 64 6.03 1.21 9.55
C PHE A 64 5.68 0.69 10.95
N GLN A 65 6.43 -0.28 11.49
CA GLN A 65 6.27 -0.74 12.88
C GLN A 65 6.72 0.33 13.89
N GLN A 66 7.73 1.13 13.52
CA GLN A 66 8.23 2.21 14.38
C GLN A 66 7.23 3.36 14.53
N VAL A 67 6.46 3.66 13.48
CA VAL A 67 5.39 4.68 13.48
C VAL A 67 4.20 4.28 14.36
N LYS A 68 4.08 2.98 14.71
CA LYS A 68 3.01 2.41 15.57
C LYS A 68 1.59 2.65 15.06
N LEU A 69 1.41 3.02 13.79
CA LEU A 69 0.07 3.19 13.19
C LEU A 69 -0.71 1.88 13.20
N ASP A 70 -0.01 0.76 13.03
CA ASP A 70 -0.54 -0.60 13.14
C ASP A 70 -1.18 -0.91 14.50
N LYS A 71 -0.71 -0.25 15.58
CA LYS A 71 -1.24 -0.44 16.94
C LYS A 71 -2.62 0.19 17.13
N LEU A 72 -3.00 1.13 16.29
CA LEU A 72 -4.33 1.75 16.27
C LEU A 72 -5.34 0.95 15.43
N LEU A 73 -4.87 -0.08 14.72
CA LEU A 73 -5.70 -0.92 13.85
C LEU A 73 -6.04 -2.25 14.55
N THR A 74 -7.26 -2.72 14.33
CA THR A 74 -7.66 -4.09 14.67
C THR A 74 -6.81 -5.10 13.89
N MET A 75 -6.67 -6.33 14.40
CA MET A 75 -5.85 -7.39 13.78
C MET A 75 -6.16 -7.60 12.28
N ASN A 76 -7.44 -7.69 11.88
CA ASN A 76 -7.85 -7.84 10.48
C ASN A 76 -7.50 -6.65 9.58
N ARG A 77 -7.35 -5.45 10.16
CA ARG A 77 -6.96 -4.24 9.41
C ARG A 77 -5.45 -4.17 9.27
N ARG A 78 -4.72 -4.65 10.29
CA ARG A 78 -3.26 -4.74 10.30
C ARG A 78 -2.73 -5.69 9.22
N THR A 79 -3.40 -6.81 8.97
CA THR A 79 -3.01 -7.75 7.90
C THR A 79 -3.11 -7.11 6.51
N GLY A 80 -4.19 -6.37 6.24
CA GLY A 80 -4.34 -5.61 5.00
C GLY A 80 -3.34 -4.46 4.88
N PHE A 81 -3.09 -3.74 5.99
CA PHE A 81 -2.09 -2.67 6.05
C PHE A 81 -0.69 -3.16 5.64
N TYR A 82 -0.19 -4.24 6.26
CA TYR A 82 1.14 -4.76 5.94
C TYR A 82 1.23 -5.36 4.53
N GLN A 83 0.21 -6.10 4.09
CA GLN A 83 0.22 -6.64 2.74
C GLN A 83 0.27 -5.52 1.68
N MET A 84 -0.42 -4.40 1.91
CA MET A 84 -0.33 -3.25 1.00
C MET A 84 1.10 -2.72 0.88
N ILE A 85 1.82 -2.61 2.01
CA ILE A 85 3.22 -2.17 2.05
C ILE A 85 4.10 -3.17 1.29
N GLU A 86 3.99 -4.47 1.58
CA GLU A 86 4.72 -5.54 0.87
C GLU A 86 4.49 -5.47 -0.64
N MET A 87 3.24 -5.25 -1.05
CA MET A 87 2.82 -5.13 -2.44
C MET A 87 3.45 -3.92 -3.14
N ILE A 88 3.61 -2.79 -2.45
CA ILE A 88 4.27 -1.60 -2.99
C ILE A 88 5.78 -1.85 -3.09
N ILE A 89 6.41 -2.32 -2.02
CA ILE A 89 7.85 -2.63 -1.98
C ILE A 89 8.23 -3.60 -3.11
N LYS A 90 7.48 -4.70 -3.28
CA LYS A 90 7.72 -5.68 -4.34
C LYS A 90 7.64 -5.06 -5.74
N ARG A 91 6.69 -4.15 -5.97
CA ARG A 91 6.55 -3.45 -7.26
C ARG A 91 7.73 -2.51 -7.52
N ILE A 92 8.16 -1.75 -6.52
CA ILE A 92 9.34 -0.88 -6.60
C ILE A 92 10.57 -1.74 -6.95
N GLN A 93 10.78 -2.85 -6.25
CA GLN A 93 11.92 -3.74 -6.50
C GLN A 93 11.87 -4.42 -7.88
N SER A 94 10.68 -4.79 -8.35
CA SER A 94 10.51 -5.42 -9.67
C SER A 94 10.76 -4.45 -10.83
N ALA A 95 10.60 -3.15 -10.62
CA ALA A 95 10.89 -2.12 -11.63
C ALA A 95 12.40 -1.84 -11.82
N LYS A 96 13.26 -2.46 -11.01
CA LYS A 96 14.72 -2.37 -11.11
C LYS A 96 15.32 -3.31 -12.18
N ASN A 97 14.53 -4.28 -12.65
CA ASN A 97 14.92 -5.28 -13.65
C ASN A 97 14.19 -5.03 -14.97
#